data_AF-A0A3D5YC33-F1
#
_entry.id   AF-A0A3D5YC33-F1
#
_cell.length_a   1.000
_cell.length_b   1.000
_cell.length_c   1.000
_cell.angle_alpha   90.00
_cell.angle_beta   90.00
_cell.angle_gamma   90.00
#
_symmetry.space_group_name_H-M   'P 1'
#
loop_
_entity.id
_entity.type
_entity.pdbx_description
1 polymer ?
#
loop_
_entity_poly.entity_id
_entity_poly.type
_entity_poly.pdbx_seq_one_letter_code
_entity_poly.pdbx_strand_id
1 'polypeptide(L)'
;EIKGEIIPRAIDELPVVAVAAAYAEGTTKIRDAKELRVKESDRIGTMATHLKELGIQVTEFDDGMDIVGGRPKPPPQGAIFN
;
A
#
# COMPACT_ATOMS: atom_id res chain seq x y z
N GLU A 1 -9.71 7.08 -5.56
CA GLU A 1 -9.48 5.76 -6.21
C GLU A 1 -8.46 5.98 -7.34
N ILE A 2 -7.50 5.08 -7.51
CA ILE A 2 -6.41 5.11 -8.48
C ILE A 2 -6.48 3.80 -9.26
N LYS A 3 -6.78 3.88 -10.56
CA LYS A 3 -7.01 2.71 -11.44
C LYS A 3 -6.89 3.08 -12.92
N GLY A 4 -6.91 2.09 -13.81
CA GLY A 4 -6.90 2.28 -15.25
C GLY A 4 -5.59 2.85 -15.80
N GLU A 5 -5.69 3.77 -16.76
CA GLU A 5 -4.55 4.24 -17.59
C GLU A 5 -3.42 4.92 -16.80
N ILE A 6 -3.70 5.41 -15.59
CA ILE A 6 -2.68 6.02 -14.74
C ILE A 6 -1.73 4.98 -14.13
N ILE A 7 -2.18 3.72 -13.97
CA ILE A 7 -1.45 2.70 -13.23
C ILE A 7 -0.11 2.36 -13.88
N PRO A 8 -0.01 2.07 -15.19
CA PRO A 8 1.29 1.80 -15.80
C PRO A 8 2.25 2.99 -15.73
N ARG A 9 1.71 4.22 -15.65
CA ARG A 9 2.49 5.46 -15.62
C ARG A 9 2.99 5.84 -14.23
N ALA A 10 2.38 5.28 -13.19
CA ALA A 10 2.65 5.59 -11.79
C ALA A 10 3.03 4.33 -10.97
N ILE A 11 3.32 3.21 -11.66
CA ILE A 11 3.41 1.89 -11.04
C ILE A 11 4.49 1.85 -9.95
N ASP A 12 5.63 2.47 -10.20
CA ASP A 12 6.77 2.49 -9.27
C ASP A 12 6.58 3.48 -8.13
N GLU A 13 5.65 4.44 -8.25
CA GLU A 13 5.28 5.40 -7.21
C GLU A 13 4.14 4.90 -6.30
N LEU A 14 3.43 3.84 -6.68
CA LEU A 14 2.34 3.30 -5.86
C LEU A 14 2.74 2.94 -4.40
N PRO A 15 3.97 2.45 -4.10
CA PRO A 15 4.41 2.27 -2.73
C PRO A 15 4.44 3.56 -1.91
N VAL A 16 4.95 4.67 -2.46
CA VAL A 16 4.96 5.96 -1.73
C VAL A 16 3.55 6.55 -1.63
N VAL A 17 2.71 6.35 -2.65
CA VAL A 17 1.28 6.71 -2.60
C VAL A 17 0.55 5.94 -1.50
N ALA A 18 0.85 4.66 -1.31
CA ALA A 18 0.26 3.85 -0.23
C ALA A 18 0.66 4.36 1.16
N VAL A 19 1.91 4.83 1.33
CA VAL A 19 2.34 5.51 2.56
C VAL A 19 1.56 6.82 2.76
N ALA A 20 1.41 7.65 1.72
CA ALA A 20 0.65 8.89 1.82
C ALA A 20 -0.84 8.62 2.16
N ALA A 21 -1.44 7.58 1.56
CA ALA A 21 -2.80 7.15 1.81
C ALA A 21 -3.04 6.76 3.27
N ALA A 22 -2.03 6.22 3.96
CA ALA A 22 -2.12 5.87 5.37
C ALA A 22 -2.36 7.08 6.29
N TYR A 23 -2.00 8.29 5.86
CA TYR A 23 -2.22 9.56 6.57
C TYR A 23 -3.40 10.38 6.03
N ALA A 24 -4.03 9.94 4.95
CA ALA A 24 -5.12 10.67 4.31
C ALA A 24 -6.45 10.52 5.09
N GLU A 25 -7.41 11.38 4.80
CA GLU A 25 -8.79 11.18 5.26
C GLU A 25 -9.54 10.23 4.31
N GLY A 26 -10.29 9.28 4.89
CA GLY A 26 -11.12 8.34 4.13
C GLY A 26 -10.35 7.11 3.63
N THR A 27 -10.84 6.48 2.56
CA THR A 27 -10.26 5.26 1.99
C THR A 27 -9.65 5.52 0.61
N THR A 28 -8.35 5.26 0.48
CA THR A 28 -7.67 5.21 -0.82
C THR A 28 -7.77 3.81 -1.39
N LYS A 29 -8.21 3.68 -2.64
CA LYS A 29 -8.34 2.42 -3.35
C LYS A 29 -7.39 2.39 -4.54
N ILE A 30 -6.50 1.40 -4.60
CA ILE A 30 -5.59 1.14 -5.72
C ILE A 30 -6.04 -0.15 -6.41
N ARG A 31 -6.21 -0.14 -7.73
CA ARG A 31 -6.64 -1.28 -8.56
C ARG A 31 -5.83 -1.36 -9.85
N ASP A 32 -5.98 -2.45 -10.60
CA ASP A 32 -5.31 -2.74 -11.88
C ASP A 32 -3.76 -2.79 -11.78
N ALA A 33 -3.22 -2.92 -10.58
CA ALA A 33 -1.79 -2.83 -10.27
C ALA A 33 -1.12 -4.20 -10.10
N LYS A 34 -1.67 -5.26 -10.70
CA LYS A 34 -1.17 -6.65 -10.56
C LYS A 34 0.33 -6.80 -10.85
N GLU A 35 0.89 -5.97 -11.74
CA GLU A 35 2.33 -5.95 -12.05
C GLU A 35 3.21 -5.71 -10.82
N LEU A 36 2.72 -5.00 -9.79
CA LEU A 36 3.46 -4.78 -8.55
C LEU A 36 3.81 -6.07 -7.80
N ARG A 37 3.07 -7.17 -8.01
CA ARG A 37 3.37 -8.46 -7.37
C ARG A 37 4.59 -9.15 -7.94
N VAL A 38 4.98 -8.80 -9.17
CA VAL A 38 6.04 -9.48 -9.94
C VAL A 38 7.23 -8.56 -10.25
N LYS A 39 7.35 -7.44 -9.53
CA LYS A 39 8.56 -6.62 -9.52
C LYS A 39 9.67 -7.38 -8.76
N GLU A 40 10.69 -6.68 -8.29
CA GLU A 40 11.78 -7.24 -7.47
C GLU A 40 11.26 -7.97 -6.21
N SER A 41 10.07 -7.62 -5.74
CA SER A 41 9.34 -8.28 -4.67
C SER A 41 7.84 -8.21 -4.93
N ASP A 42 7.04 -8.95 -4.14
CA ASP A 42 5.60 -8.71 -4.07
C ASP A 42 5.35 -7.39 -3.31
N ARG A 43 5.36 -6.27 -4.05
CA ARG A 43 5.21 -4.94 -3.46
C ARG A 43 3.79 -4.70 -2.92
N ILE A 44 2.77 -5.40 -3.43
CA ILE A 44 1.41 -5.31 -2.87
C ILE A 44 1.38 -5.95 -1.48
N GLY A 45 1.82 -7.20 -1.38
CA GLY A 45 1.83 -7.94 -0.13
C GLY A 45 2.75 -7.29 0.92
N THR A 46 3.92 -6.81 0.49
CA THR A 46 4.88 -6.11 1.37
C THR A 46 4.26 -4.85 1.97
N MET A 47 3.66 -3.98 1.14
CA MET A 47 3.03 -2.75 1.62
C MET A 47 1.83 -3.04 2.52
N ALA A 48 0.96 -3.99 2.15
CA ALA A 48 -0.19 -4.35 2.97
C ALA A 48 0.24 -4.88 4.34
N THR A 49 1.30 -5.69 4.40
CA THR A 49 1.85 -6.23 5.65
C THR A 49 2.39 -5.12 6.55
N HIS A 50 3.33 -4.31 6.05
CA HIS A 50 3.95 -3.27 6.87
C HIS A 50 2.97 -2.17 7.31
N LEU A 51 2.02 -1.79 6.46
CA LEU A 51 0.98 -0.83 6.86
C LEU A 51 0.09 -1.39 7.98
N LYS A 52 -0.27 -2.68 7.94
CA LYS A 52 -1.02 -3.34 9.01
C LYS A 52 -0.24 -3.38 10.32
N GLU A 53 1.08 -3.63 10.28
CA GLU A 53 1.95 -3.57 11.46
C GLU A 53 1.99 -2.19 12.10
N LEU A 54 1.91 -1.13 11.29
CA LEU A 54 1.76 0.25 11.74
C LEU A 54 0.33 0.59 12.19
N GLY A 55 -0.57 -0.39 12.25
CA GLY A 55 -1.95 -0.22 12.73
C GLY A 55 -2.91 0.37 11.71
N ILE A 56 -2.56 0.37 10.43
CA ILE A 56 -3.42 0.84 9.35
C ILE A 56 -4.29 -0.30 8.84
N GLN A 57 -5.59 -0.04 8.69
CA GLN A 57 -6.49 -1.02 8.10
C GLN A 57 -6.27 -1.06 6.59
N VAL A 58 -5.78 -2.21 6.11
CA VAL A 58 -5.55 -2.48 4.69
C VAL A 58 -6.26 -3.76 4.27
N THR A 59 -7.05 -3.69 3.19
CA THR A 59 -7.57 -4.86 2.49
C THR A 59 -6.74 -5.10 1.25
N GLU A 60 -6.16 -6.27 1.12
CA GLU A 60 -5.31 -6.66 -0.01
C GLU A 60 -6.14 -7.36 -1.10
N PHE A 61 -5.81 -7.11 -2.36
CA PHE A 61 -6.38 -7.76 -3.54
C PHE A 61 -5.26 -8.19 -4.50
N ASP A 62 -5.52 -9.14 -5.39
CA ASP A 62 -4.53 -9.61 -6.37
C ASP A 62 -3.96 -8.48 -7.25
N ASP A 63 -4.76 -7.44 -7.50
CA ASP A 63 -4.44 -6.29 -8.36
C ASP A 63 -4.33 -4.97 -7.59
N GLY A 64 -4.29 -4.97 -6.26
CA GLY A 64 -4.13 -3.74 -5.51
C GLY A 64 -4.46 -3.84 -4.03
N MET A 65 -4.89 -2.73 -3.45
CA MET A 65 -5.20 -2.63 -2.02
C MET A 65 -6.17 -1.47 -1.73
N ASP A 66 -6.98 -1.63 -0.70
CA ASP A 66 -7.73 -0.54 -0.05
C ASP A 66 -7.04 -0.17 1.26
N ILE A 67 -6.73 1.11 1.43
CA ILE A 67 -6.05 1.66 2.59
C ILE A 67 -6.99 2.65 3.26
N VAL A 68 -7.44 2.34 4.48
CA VAL A 68 -8.21 3.29 5.29
C VAL A 68 -7.22 4.20 6.00
N GLY A 69 -7.21 5.47 5.60
CA GLY A 69 -6.31 6.46 6.16
C GLY A 69 -6.63 6.77 7.62
N GLY A 70 -5.59 7.15 8.36
CA GLY A 70 -5.66 7.35 9.79
C GLY A 70 -4.35 7.90 10.36
N ARG A 71 -3.97 7.43 11.55
CA ARG A 71 -2.71 7.79 12.20
C ARG A 71 -1.88 6.53 12.42
N PRO A 72 -0.88 6.25 11.54
CA PRO A 72 0.03 5.14 11.75
C PRO A 72 0.70 5.23 13.13
N LYS A 73 0.86 4.10 13.79
CA LYS A 73 1.60 3.98 15.04
C LYS A 73 3.09 4.03 14.75
N PRO A 74 3.92 4.52 15.69
CA PRO A 74 5.36 4.31 15.59
C PRO A 74 5.64 2.81 15.50
N PRO A 75 6.66 2.40 14.72
CA PRO A 75 7.03 1.00 14.64
C PRO A 75 7.42 0.47 16.03
N PRO A 76 7.17 -0.82 16.33
CA PRO A 76 7.59 -1.42 17.59
C PRO A 76 9.09 -1.24 17.82
N GLN A 77 9.48 -1.04 19.09
CA GLN A 77 10.89 -0.96 19.45
C GLN A 77 11.59 -2.27 19.06
N GLY A 78 12.61 -2.20 18.20
CA GLY A 78 13.34 -3.37 17.71
C GLY A 78 12.68 -4.11 16.54
N ALA A 79 11.71 -3.51 15.85
CA ALA A 79 11.17 -4.06 14.61
C ALA A 79 12.30 -4.31 13.59
N ILE A 80 12.36 -5.54 13.07
CA ILE A 80 13.23 -5.92 11.96
C ILE A 80 12.31 -6.07 10.74
N PHE A 81 12.47 -5.18 9.77
CA PHE A 81 11.80 -5.29 8.47
C PHE A 81 12.65 -6.20 7.60
N ASN A 82 12.10 -7.36 7.20
CA ASN A 82 12.75 -8.32 6.33
C ASN A 82 12.35 -8.11 4.87
#